data_AF-A0A9J5W6L9-F1
#
_entry.id   AF-A0A9J5W6L9-F1
#
_cell.length_a   1.000
_cell.length_b   1.000
_cell.length_c   1.000
_cell.angle_alpha   90.00
_cell.angle_beta   90.00
_cell.angle_gamma   90.00
#
_symmetry.space_group_name_H-M   'P 1'
#
loop_
_entity.id
_entity.type
_entity.pdbx_description
1 polymer ?
#
loop_
_entity_poly.entity_id
_entity_poly.type
_entity_poly.pdbx_seq_one_letter_code
_entity_poly.pdbx_strand_id
1 'polypeptide(L)'
;MAPEEWGMSPLKERDYIRLEQKVALKYNYWEYMDSFNRALLYENANKNHFCFIKIRSNVVNQPIPNWFCQWWTLYGPLNSQSLGF
;
A
#
# COMPACT_ATOMS: atom_id res chain seq x y z
N MET A 1 4.86 -16.65 2.35
CA MET A 1 4.91 -15.99 1.03
C MET A 1 6.04 -14.97 1.08
N ALA A 2 6.95 -14.98 0.10
CA ALA A 2 8.23 -14.28 0.19
C ALA A 2 8.14 -12.86 -0.44
N PRO A 3 8.82 -11.82 0.08
CA PRO A 3 8.65 -10.43 -0.36
C PRO A 3 8.93 -10.19 -1.86
N GLU A 4 9.67 -11.08 -2.51
CA GLU A 4 9.95 -11.06 -3.95
C GLU A 4 8.72 -11.31 -4.84
N GLU A 5 7.71 -12.03 -4.35
CA GLU A 5 6.46 -12.33 -5.08
C GLU A 5 5.55 -11.09 -5.23
N TRP A 6 5.92 -9.98 -4.60
CA TRP A 6 5.10 -8.78 -4.43
C TRP A 6 5.57 -7.58 -5.26
N GLY A 7 6.54 -7.80 -6.14
CA GLY A 7 7.02 -6.81 -7.10
C GLY A 7 8.23 -5.99 -6.66
N MET A 8 8.73 -6.13 -5.42
CA MET A 8 10.02 -5.60 -4.97
C MET A 8 10.75 -6.64 -4.12
N SER A 9 11.99 -6.96 -4.48
CA SER A 9 12.83 -7.80 -3.63
C SER A 9 13.15 -7.06 -2.32
N PRO A 10 13.10 -7.72 -1.15
CA PRO A 10 13.43 -7.13 0.13
C PRO A 10 14.92 -6.79 0.25
N LEU A 11 15.73 -7.27 -0.69
CA LEU A 11 17.17 -7.02 -0.81
C LEU A 11 17.51 -5.99 -1.88
N LYS A 12 16.52 -5.41 -2.57
CA LYS A 12 16.72 -4.43 -3.64
C LYS A 12 16.09 -3.10 -3.27
N GLU A 13 16.81 -2.04 -3.58
CA GLU A 13 16.33 -0.67 -3.46
C GLU A 13 15.78 -0.19 -4.80
N ARG A 14 14.77 0.67 -4.77
CA ARG A 14 14.29 1.43 -5.94
C ARG A 14 14.54 2.91 -5.73
N ASP A 15 14.85 3.59 -6.84
CA ASP A 15 14.92 5.04 -6.86
C ASP A 15 13.51 5.63 -7.05
N TYR A 16 13.16 6.57 -6.17
CA TYR A 16 12.01 7.45 -6.29
C TYR A 16 12.51 8.88 -6.49
N ILE A 17 12.12 9.51 -7.59
CA ILE A 17 12.45 10.92 -7.82
C ILE A 17 11.33 11.77 -7.22
N ARG A 18 11.64 12.46 -6.13
CA ARG A 18 10.72 13.48 -5.60
C ARG A 18 10.80 14.70 -6.51
N LEU A 19 9.80 14.86 -7.39
CA LEU A 19 9.74 15.88 -8.44
C LEU A 19 10.06 17.31 -7.96
N GLU A 20 9.66 17.64 -6.73
CA GLU A 20 9.86 18.95 -6.11
C GLU A 20 11.32 19.22 -5.71
N GLN A 21 12.09 18.19 -5.40
CA GLN A 21 13.42 18.32 -4.79
C GLN A 21 14.55 17.88 -5.73
N LYS A 22 14.23 17.23 -6.86
CA LYS A 22 15.20 16.62 -7.80
C LYS A 22 16.23 15.70 -7.10
N VAL A 23 15.91 15.20 -5.91
CA VAL A 23 16.72 14.22 -5.18
C VAL A 23 16.11 12.85 -5.43
N ALA A 24 16.96 11.91 -5.85
CA ALA A 24 16.61 10.49 -5.88
C ALA A 24 16.65 9.95 -4.45
N LEU A 25 15.51 9.51 -3.95
CA LEU A 25 15.40 8.77 -2.69
C LEU A 25 15.41 7.29 -3.02
N LYS A 26 16.17 6.52 -2.23
CA LYS A 26 16.13 5.06 -2.31
C LYS A 26 15.19 4.53 -1.25
N TYR A 27 14.44 3.52 -1.61
CA TYR A 27 13.60 2.80 -0.65
C TYR A 27 13.59 1.30 -0.97
N ASN A 28 13.55 0.49 0.09
CA ASN A 28 13.38 -0.96 0.00
C ASN A 28 11.92 -1.38 0.27
N TYR A 29 11.64 -2.68 0.16
CA TYR A 29 10.31 -3.25 0.38
C TYR A 29 9.74 -2.90 1.77
N TRP A 30 10.54 -2.97 2.83
CA TRP A 30 10.08 -2.74 4.19
C TRP A 30 9.73 -1.27 4.43
N GLU A 31 10.55 -0.36 3.92
CA GLU A 31 10.30 1.09 4.00
C GLU A 31 9.05 1.48 3.21
N TYR A 32 8.83 0.85 2.05
CA TYR A 32 7.59 1.00 1.29
C TYR A 32 6.37 0.55 2.10
N MET A 33 6.42 -0.65 2.70
CA MET A 33 5.31 -1.19 3.47
C MET A 33 5.02 -0.39 4.74
N ASP A 34 6.03 0.05 5.49
CA ASP A 34 5.86 0.90 6.66
C ASP A 34 5.23 2.25 6.27
N SER A 35 5.75 2.88 5.22
CA SER A 35 5.21 4.16 4.72
C SER A 35 3.77 4.03 4.22
N PHE A 36 3.46 2.95 3.48
CA PHE A 36 2.11 2.65 3.00
C PHE A 36 1.13 2.52 4.17
N ASN A 37 1.51 1.73 5.19
CA ASN A 37 0.69 1.55 6.39
C ASN A 37 0.46 2.86 7.12
N ARG A 38 1.51 3.65 7.36
CA ARG A 38 1.39 4.94 8.07
C ARG A 38 0.55 5.97 7.32
N ALA A 39 0.67 6.02 6.00
CA ALA A 39 -0.07 6.98 5.18
C ALA A 39 -1.57 6.67 5.15
N LEU A 40 -1.95 5.39 5.21
CA LEU A 40 -3.33 4.97 5.06
C LEU A 40 -4.04 4.72 6.38
N LEU A 41 -3.32 4.25 7.41
CA LEU A 41 -3.84 4.04 8.76
C LEU A 41 -3.80 5.35 9.56
N TYR A 42 -4.43 6.40 9.05
CA TYR A 42 -4.64 7.59 9.86
C TYR A 42 -5.63 7.25 10.99
N GLU A 43 -5.13 7.25 12.22
CA GLU A 43 -5.91 7.11 13.43
C GLU A 43 -6.19 8.50 13.99
N ASN A 44 -7.47 8.86 14.10
CA ASN A 44 -7.82 10.13 14.73
C ASN A 44 -7.69 10.04 16.27
N ALA A 45 -7.84 11.18 16.96
CA ALA A 45 -7.76 11.24 18.43
C ALA A 45 -8.77 10.31 19.16
N ASN A 46 -9.81 9.85 18.46
CA ASN A 46 -10.84 8.95 18.99
C ASN A 46 -10.57 7.47 18.66
N LYS A 47 -9.38 7.12 18.17
CA LYS A 47 -8.99 5.77 17.74
C LYS A 47 -9.82 5.20 16.60
N ASN A 48 -10.44 6.07 15.80
CA ASN A 48 -11.12 5.65 14.59
C ASN A 48 -10.15 5.73 13.41
N HIS A 49 -10.03 4.63 12.67
CA HIS A 49 -9.22 4.56 11.45
C HIS A 49 -10.07 4.92 10.24
N PHE A 50 -9.55 5.83 9.40
CA PHE A 50 -10.16 6.15 8.11
C PHE A 50 -9.11 6.00 7.01
N CYS A 51 -9.28 4.98 6.17
CA CYS A 51 -8.47 4.81 4.97
C CYS A 51 -9.28 5.31 3.75
N PHE A 52 -8.85 6.39 3.09
CA PHE A 52 -9.42 6.80 1.81
C PHE A 52 -8.53 6.31 0.66
N ILE A 53 -8.87 5.15 0.08
CA ILE A 53 -8.17 4.61 -1.09
C ILE A 53 -9.04 4.80 -2.33
N LYS A 54 -8.54 5.54 -3.31
CA LYS A 54 -9.14 5.62 -4.65
C LYS A 54 -8.26 4.84 -5.62
N ILE A 55 -8.71 3.63 -5.98
CA ILE A 55 -8.07 2.83 -7.02
C ILE A 55 -8.59 3.30 -8.38
N ARG A 56 -7.70 3.62 -9.32
CA ARG A 56 -8.10 3.97 -10.68
C ARG A 56 -8.59 2.73 -11.41
N SER A 57 -9.59 2.88 -12.28
CA SER A 57 -10.19 1.77 -13.04
C SER A 57 -9.20 0.98 -13.90
N ASN A 58 -8.12 1.62 -14.37
CA ASN A 58 -7.07 0.92 -15.10
C ASN A 58 -6.18 0.03 -14.23
N VAL A 59 -6.18 0.22 -12.90
CA VAL A 59 -5.42 -0.59 -11.93
C VAL A 59 -6.21 -1.82 -11.50
N VAL A 60 -7.54 -1.73 -11.38
CA VAL A 60 -8.39 -2.91 -11.08
C VAL A 60 -8.42 -3.95 -12.19
N ASN A 61 -8.06 -3.57 -13.42
CA ASN A 61 -7.87 -4.51 -14.53
C ASN A 61 -6.53 -5.25 -14.46
N GLN A 62 -5.65 -4.91 -13.51
CA GLN A 62 -4.42 -5.63 -13.26
C GLN A 62 -4.58 -6.56 -12.04
N PRO A 63 -3.80 -7.65 -11.95
CA PRO A 63 -3.79 -8.49 -10.77
C PRO A 63 -3.51 -7.65 -9.52
N ILE A 64 -4.49 -7.58 -8.62
CA ILE A 64 -4.32 -6.91 -7.33
C ILE A 64 -3.28 -7.72 -6.53
N PRO A 65 -2.23 -7.10 -5.98
CA PRO A 65 -1.26 -7.83 -5.17
C PRO A 65 -1.93 -8.44 -3.93
N ASN A 66 -1.71 -9.73 -3.64
CA ASN A 66 -2.34 -10.36 -2.46
C ASN A 66 -1.96 -9.67 -1.12
N TRP A 67 -0.85 -8.92 -1.02
CA TRP A 67 -0.47 -8.20 0.20
C TRP A 67 -1.48 -7.09 0.45
N PHE A 68 -1.99 -6.48 -0.62
CA PHE A 68 -3.03 -5.47 -0.56
C PHE A 68 -4.35 -6.13 -0.15
N CYS A 69 -4.68 -7.29 -0.70
CA CYS A 69 -5.87 -8.05 -0.28
C CYS A 69 -5.81 -8.44 1.20
N GLN A 70 -4.66 -8.91 1.69
CA GLN A 70 -4.44 -9.26 3.10
C GLN A 70 -4.52 -8.03 4.00
N TRP A 71 -3.86 -6.93 3.62
CA TRP A 71 -3.94 -5.66 4.32
C TRP A 71 -5.38 -5.14 4.38
N TRP A 72 -6.11 -5.19 3.26
CA TRP A 72 -7.50 -4.76 3.17
C TRP A 72 -8.44 -5.64 4.01
N THR A 73 -8.14 -6.93 4.13
CA THR A 73 -8.89 -7.86 4.99
C THR A 73 -8.73 -7.51 6.48
N LEU A 74 -7.55 -7.05 6.88
CA LEU A 74 -7.23 -6.74 8.28
C LEU A 74 -7.66 -5.32 8.69
N TYR A 75 -7.47 -4.34 7.80
CA TYR A 75 -7.59 -2.92 8.13
C TYR A 75 -8.66 -2.19 7.30
N GLY A 76 -9.24 -2.85 6.30
CA GLY A 76 -10.34 -2.30 5.53
C GLY A 76 -11.64 -2.23 6.33
N PRO A 77 -12.69 -1.60 5.78
CA PRO A 77 -13.98 -1.49 6.46
C PRO A 77 -14.59 -2.88 6.68
N LEU A 78 -15.04 -3.18 7.90
CA LEU A 78 -15.71 -4.45 8.27
C LEU A 78 -16.90 -4.82 7.35
N ASN A 79 -17.53 -3.84 6.71
CA ASN A 79 -18.71 -4.03 5.85
C ASN A 79 -18.38 -4.02 4.34
N SER A 80 -17.09 -4.04 3.97
CA SER A 80 -16.66 -3.95 2.57
C SER A 80 -16.72 -5.28 1.80
N GLN A 81 -17.21 -6.37 2.42
CA GLN A 81 -17.46 -7.67 1.77
C GLN A 81 -18.49 -7.63 0.61
N SER A 82 -19.08 -6.47 0.29
CA SER A 82 -20.01 -6.31 -0.83
C SER A 82 -19.35 -5.99 -2.17
N LEU A 83 -18.05 -5.71 -2.21
CA LEU A 83 -17.32 -5.58 -3.48
C LEU A 83 -16.70 -6.93 -3.84
N GLY A 84 -17.52 -7.76 -4.47
CA GLY A 84 -17.06 -8.93 -5.21
C GLY A 84 -16.06 -8.46 -6.28
N PHE A 85 -14.80 -8.73 -6.01
CA PHE A 85 -13.76 -8.84 -7.03
C PHE A 85 -13.70 -10.29 -7.48
#